data_AF-A0A1F6K5Q9-F1
#
_entry.id   AF-A0A1F6K5Q9-F1
#
_cell.length_a   1.000
_cell.length_b   1.000
_cell.length_c   1.000
_cell.angle_alpha   90.00
_cell.angle_beta   90.00
_cell.angle_gamma   90.00
#
_symmetry.space_group_name_H-M   'P 1'
#
loop_
_entity.id
_entity.type
_entity.pdbx_description
1 polymer ?
#
loop_
_entity_poly.entity_id
_entity_poly.type
_entity_poly.pdbx_seq_one_letter_code
_entity_poly.pdbx_strand_id
1 'polypeptide(L)'
;MGHFKNVIELSQLHKFDLEEVGKKAYLFGELKHLGILIPDGFVIIFISNLSVNLIKEIHRAYKKLSGLFRETSVNILTSHLNNKSTTFTNIKGDANLIHKIKTILSSEGEMPIAIIVQKHIKSSQKGKLSNESDLAKKIQKHFYFPQEIDCAVEKGKIYVTNIKPLAKIPKQKAITQNKMYRKILVKGIPLNPGIITGSIRILRNQDYYRVKSHEIAVIPQLNKLLYSKISKAKAVVADSELTSSYDKMEFRKNIKIPTIMGVKNAVKILENGNIVTVNGINGEIYQGGLL
;
A
#
# COMPACT_ATOMS: atom_id res chain seq x y z
N MET A 1 4.50 9.48 33.16
CA MET A 1 4.16 9.16 31.76
C MET A 1 5.15 9.89 30.87
N GLY A 2 5.97 9.17 30.11
CA GLY A 2 6.94 9.79 29.22
C GLY A 2 6.23 10.63 28.16
N HIS A 3 6.69 11.87 27.95
CA HIS A 3 6.21 12.69 26.83
C HIS A 3 6.52 11.95 25.52
N PHE A 4 5.51 11.38 24.88
CA PHE A 4 5.64 10.95 23.50
C PHE A 4 5.92 12.18 22.65
N LYS A 5 7.02 12.15 21.90
CA LYS A 5 7.41 13.25 21.03
C LYS A 5 6.50 13.27 19.81
N ASN A 6 5.69 14.31 19.67
CA ASN A 6 4.74 14.43 18.55
C ASN A 6 5.42 14.71 17.21
N VAL A 7 6.66 15.22 17.24
CA VAL A 7 7.46 15.50 16.04
C VAL A 7 8.64 14.53 15.93
N ILE A 8 8.57 13.67 14.92
CA ILE A 8 9.50 12.56 14.68
C ILE A 8 10.26 12.80 13.39
N GLU A 9 11.56 12.55 13.36
CA GLU A 9 12.34 12.66 12.11
C GLU A 9 11.96 11.54 11.13
N LEU A 10 11.91 11.83 9.82
CA LEU A 10 11.59 10.81 8.81
C LEU A 10 12.53 9.61 8.86
N SER A 11 13.78 9.81 9.31
CA SER A 11 14.77 8.76 9.53
C SER A 11 14.33 7.69 10.56
N GLN A 12 13.42 8.03 11.46
CA GLN A 12 12.98 7.19 12.57
C GLN A 12 11.65 6.46 12.27
N LEU A 13 11.02 6.71 11.12
CA LEU A 13 9.71 6.17 10.80
C LEU A 13 9.65 4.63 10.72
N HIS A 14 10.76 3.96 10.49
CA HIS A 14 10.84 2.49 10.50
C HIS A 14 10.51 1.87 11.88
N LYS A 15 10.41 2.69 12.93
CA LYS A 15 10.09 2.26 14.30
C LYS A 15 8.59 2.34 14.63
N PHE A 16 7.77 2.81 13.70
CA PHE A 16 6.35 3.10 13.92
C PHE A 16 5.48 2.24 13.03
N ASP A 17 4.35 1.81 13.59
CA ASP A 17 3.38 1.02 12.87
C ASP A 17 2.41 1.90 12.07
N LEU A 18 1.74 1.29 11.09
CA LEU A 18 0.83 2.00 10.20
C LEU A 18 -0.28 2.76 10.96
N GLU A 19 -0.79 2.21 12.05
CA GLU A 19 -1.85 2.84 12.84
C GLU A 19 -1.38 4.13 13.53
N GLU A 20 -0.08 4.27 13.78
CA GLU A 20 0.50 5.43 14.46
C GLU A 20 0.83 6.58 13.50
N VAL A 21 1.26 6.26 12.27
CA VAL A 21 1.77 7.25 11.31
C VAL A 21 0.95 7.35 10.02
N GLY A 22 -0.02 6.46 9.84
CA GLY A 22 -0.77 6.32 8.60
C GLY A 22 0.07 5.75 7.45
N LYS A 23 -0.63 5.43 6.37
CA LYS A 23 -0.11 4.62 5.26
C LYS A 23 1.07 5.27 4.53
N LYS A 24 1.03 6.59 4.29
CA LYS A 24 2.07 7.26 3.50
C LYS A 24 3.39 7.37 4.26
N ALA A 25 3.32 7.75 5.54
CA ALA A 25 4.49 7.81 6.39
C ALA A 25 5.09 6.41 6.58
N TYR A 26 4.25 5.40 6.80
CA TYR A 26 4.70 4.01 6.88
C TYR A 26 5.50 3.57 5.63
N LEU A 27 4.98 3.84 4.42
CA LEU A 27 5.70 3.54 3.18
C LEU A 27 7.07 4.25 3.09
N PHE A 28 7.18 5.49 3.56
CA PHE A 28 8.47 6.19 3.63
C PHE A 28 9.42 5.57 4.66
N GLY A 29 8.91 5.10 5.80
CA GLY A 29 9.69 4.33 6.78
C GLY A 29 10.30 3.07 6.15
N GLU A 30 9.49 2.31 5.41
CA GLU A 30 9.91 1.11 4.69
C GLU A 30 10.97 1.41 3.61
N LEU A 31 10.80 2.50 2.84
CA LEU A 31 11.81 2.93 1.87
C LEU A 31 13.13 3.29 2.57
N LYS A 32 13.06 3.97 3.71
CA LYS A 32 14.25 4.33 4.48
C LYS A 32 14.98 3.09 5.01
N HIS A 33 14.23 2.11 5.50
CA HIS A 33 14.76 0.81 5.93
C HIS A 33 15.50 0.08 4.80
N LEU A 34 15.06 0.22 3.55
CA LEU A 34 15.73 -0.31 2.36
C LEU A 34 16.99 0.47 1.90
N GLY A 35 17.35 1.55 2.62
CA GLY A 35 18.41 2.47 2.22
C GLY A 35 18.05 3.35 1.02
N ILE A 36 16.75 3.48 0.70
CA ILE A 36 16.29 4.33 -0.42
C ILE A 36 16.19 5.77 0.06
N LEU A 37 16.67 6.69 -0.77
CA LEU A 37 16.66 8.11 -0.45
C LEU A 37 15.23 8.67 -0.58
N ILE A 38 14.77 9.29 0.50
CA ILE A 38 13.60 10.15 0.55
C ILE A 38 14.05 11.55 0.98
N PRO A 39 13.31 12.62 0.66
CA PRO A 39 13.67 13.96 1.12
C PRO A 39 13.72 14.02 2.65
N ASP A 40 14.69 14.75 3.20
CA ASP A 40 14.78 14.95 4.65
C ASP A 40 13.55 15.68 5.17
N GLY A 41 13.19 15.43 6.42
CA GLY A 41 11.96 15.96 6.98
C GLY A 41 11.58 15.35 8.31
N PHE A 42 10.35 15.63 8.72
CA PHE A 42 9.75 15.11 9.94
C PHE A 42 8.27 14.78 9.72
N VAL A 43 7.73 13.96 10.62
CA VAL A 43 6.31 13.63 10.71
C VAL A 43 5.78 14.15 12.03
N ILE A 44 4.58 14.70 11.95
CA ILE A 44 3.79 15.12 13.10
C ILE A 44 2.73 14.05 13.32
N ILE A 45 2.65 13.50 14.54
CA ILE A 45 1.68 12.46 14.94
C ILE A 45 0.86 12.89 16.15
N PHE A 46 -0.21 12.13 16.44
CA PHE A 46 -1.17 12.40 17.53
C PHE A 46 -1.72 13.83 17.49
N ILE A 47 -2.09 14.30 16.29
CA ILE A 47 -2.50 15.68 16.06
C ILE A 47 -4.01 15.83 16.29
N SER A 48 -4.43 15.93 17.54
CA SER A 48 -5.81 16.34 17.85
C SER A 48 -5.97 17.86 17.82
N ASN A 49 -4.92 18.60 18.23
CA ASN A 49 -4.84 20.05 18.13
C ASN A 49 -3.38 20.53 18.05
N LEU A 50 -3.18 21.78 17.61
CA LEU A 50 -1.86 22.44 17.61
C LEU A 50 -1.61 23.17 18.93
N SER A 51 -1.26 22.42 19.97
CA SER A 51 -0.83 23.01 21.25
C SER A 51 0.39 23.93 21.08
N VAL A 52 0.56 24.90 21.99
CA VAL A 52 1.72 25.81 21.97
C VAL A 52 3.05 25.03 21.98
N ASN A 53 3.11 23.92 22.71
CA ASN A 53 4.30 23.06 22.75
C ASN A 53 4.55 22.36 21.42
N LEU A 54 3.50 21.83 20.78
CA LEU A 54 3.62 21.20 19.47
C LEU A 54 4.09 22.21 18.41
N ILE A 55 3.56 23.43 18.43
CA ILE A 55 4.00 24.50 17.51
C ILE A 55 5.49 24.79 17.71
N LYS A 56 5.97 24.86 18.97
CA LYS A 56 7.40 25.05 19.28
C LYS A 56 8.25 23.88 18.75
N GLU A 57 7.78 22.64 18.87
CA GLU A 57 8.47 21.47 18.31
C GLU A 57 8.55 21.52 16.78
N ILE A 58 7.45 21.87 16.12
CA ILE A 58 7.39 22.02 14.65
C ILE A 58 8.35 23.14 14.20
N HIS A 59 8.37 24.29 14.89
CA HIS A 59 9.32 25.37 14.60
C HIS A 59 10.77 24.89 14.74
N ARG A 60 11.09 24.14 15.80
CA ARG A 60 12.44 23.61 16.02
C ARG A 60 12.84 22.62 14.92
N ALA A 61 11.94 21.72 14.53
CA ALA A 61 12.15 20.76 13.45
C ALA A 61 12.31 21.45 12.09
N TYR A 62 11.47 22.45 11.78
CA TYR A 62 11.59 23.26 10.57
C TYR A 62 12.90 24.04 10.51
N LYS A 63 13.34 24.66 11.63
CA LYS A 63 14.63 25.36 11.69
C LYS A 63 15.80 24.39 11.45
N LYS A 64 15.75 23.18 12.02
CA LYS A 64 16.76 22.13 11.76
C LYS A 64 16.77 21.72 10.28
N LEU A 65 15.60 21.59 9.66
CA LEU A 65 15.46 21.19 8.25
C LEU A 65 15.88 22.28 7.27
N SER A 66 15.55 23.55 7.56
CA SER A 66 15.72 24.66 6.62
C SER A 66 17.07 25.36 6.71
N GLY A 67 17.88 25.05 7.73
CA GLY A 67 19.18 25.66 7.96
C GLY A 67 19.09 27.09 8.51
N LEU A 68 20.25 27.74 8.66
CA LEU A 68 20.38 29.05 9.33
C LEU A 68 19.54 30.15 8.65
N PHE A 69 19.46 30.13 7.31
CA PHE A 69 18.82 31.15 6.48
C PHE A 69 17.33 30.90 6.17
N ARG A 70 16.76 29.76 6.59
CA ARG A 70 15.33 29.40 6.41
C ARG A 70 14.77 29.47 4.97
N GLU A 71 15.61 29.52 3.94
CA GLU A 71 15.20 29.66 2.53
C GLU A 71 14.64 28.38 1.91
N THR A 72 14.71 27.27 2.65
CA THR A 72 14.27 25.97 2.18
C THR A 72 12.75 25.90 2.17
N SER A 73 12.16 25.73 1.00
CA SER A 73 10.76 25.38 0.85
C SER A 73 10.53 23.91 1.25
N VAL A 74 9.37 23.62 1.84
CA VAL A 74 8.94 22.27 2.21
C VAL A 74 7.67 21.86 1.47
N ASN A 75 7.45 20.56 1.39
CA ASN A 75 6.19 19.95 0.99
C ASN A 75 5.50 19.38 2.23
N ILE A 76 4.19 19.49 2.29
CA ILE A 76 3.35 18.87 3.33
C ILE A 76 2.51 17.77 2.67
N LEU A 77 2.55 16.57 3.23
CA LEU A 77 1.76 15.43 2.76
C LEU A 77 0.90 14.90 3.91
N THR A 78 -0.38 14.66 3.65
CA THR A 78 -1.26 14.02 4.62
C THR A 78 -1.13 12.49 4.56
N SER A 79 -1.16 11.84 5.71
CA SER A 79 -1.06 10.39 5.87
C SER A 79 -2.32 9.88 6.58
N HIS A 80 -3.12 9.09 5.86
CA HIS A 80 -4.36 8.46 6.34
C HIS A 80 -4.21 6.93 6.35
N LEU A 81 -5.15 6.18 6.93
CA LEU A 81 -5.19 4.70 6.79
C LEU A 81 -5.57 4.28 5.37
N ASN A 82 -6.46 5.05 4.75
CA ASN A 82 -6.86 4.83 3.37
C ASN A 82 -5.82 5.39 2.39
N ASN A 83 -6.11 5.29 1.08
CA ASN A 83 -5.20 5.75 0.03
C ASN A 83 -5.28 7.26 -0.24
N LYS A 84 -6.15 8.00 0.46
CA LYS A 84 -6.24 9.45 0.27
C LYS A 84 -4.97 10.08 0.80
N SER A 85 -4.44 11.02 0.04
CA SER A 85 -3.33 11.85 0.49
C SER A 85 -3.31 13.13 -0.32
N THR A 86 -3.27 14.23 0.39
CA THR A 86 -3.15 15.57 -0.20
C THR A 86 -1.71 16.02 -0.05
N THR A 87 -1.17 16.63 -1.11
CA THR A 87 0.19 17.16 -1.11
C THR A 87 0.15 18.65 -1.39
N PHE A 88 0.71 19.45 -0.49
CA PHE A 88 0.94 20.87 -0.66
C PHE A 88 2.43 21.08 -0.90
N THR A 89 2.81 21.86 -1.91
CA THR A 89 4.20 21.99 -2.32
C THR A 89 4.72 23.41 -2.16
N ASN A 90 6.06 23.54 -2.07
CA ASN A 90 6.79 24.80 -2.10
C ASN A 90 6.38 25.81 -0.99
N ILE A 91 6.11 25.30 0.21
CA ILE A 91 5.75 26.14 1.37
C ILE A 91 7.03 26.71 1.98
N LYS A 92 7.12 28.04 2.07
CA LYS A 92 8.29 28.74 2.62
C LYS A 92 7.91 29.47 3.90
N GLY A 93 8.73 29.31 4.92
CA GLY A 93 8.55 29.95 6.23
C GLY A 93 7.73 29.09 7.19
N ASP A 94 8.10 29.16 8.47
CA ASP A 94 7.45 28.47 9.57
C ASP A 94 6.02 28.94 9.80
N ALA A 95 5.75 30.25 9.71
CA ALA A 95 4.39 30.79 9.80
C ALA A 95 3.44 30.19 8.73
N ASN A 96 3.89 30.10 7.47
CA ASN A 96 3.11 29.51 6.38
C ASN A 96 2.92 28.00 6.54
N LEU A 97 3.95 27.31 7.05
CA LEU A 97 3.86 25.89 7.41
C LEU A 97 2.78 25.67 8.47
N ILE A 98 2.83 26.41 9.58
CA ILE A 98 1.84 26.29 10.66
C ILE A 98 0.44 26.65 10.17
N HIS A 99 0.29 27.72 9.40
CA HIS A 99 -1.00 28.10 8.82
C HIS A 99 -1.56 26.98 7.95
N LYS A 100 -0.74 26.37 7.08
CA LYS A 100 -1.20 25.27 6.22
C LYS A 100 -1.58 24.03 7.03
N ILE A 101 -0.83 23.69 8.08
CA ILE A 101 -1.18 22.59 8.99
C ILE A 101 -2.54 22.87 9.65
N LYS A 102 -2.78 24.10 10.14
CA LYS A 102 -4.10 24.48 10.67
C LYS A 102 -5.21 24.30 9.64
N THR A 103 -5.02 24.74 8.40
CA THR A 103 -6.00 24.55 7.33
C THR A 103 -6.33 23.07 7.09
N ILE A 104 -5.32 22.18 7.13
CA ILE A 104 -5.53 20.74 6.98
C ILE A 104 -6.38 20.20 8.14
N LEU A 105 -6.07 20.59 9.38
CA LEU A 105 -6.77 20.11 10.57
C LEU A 105 -8.19 20.68 10.72
N SER A 106 -8.46 21.84 10.12
CA SER A 106 -9.78 22.49 10.14
C SER A 106 -10.64 22.19 8.91
N SER A 107 -10.16 21.37 7.97
CA SER A 107 -10.95 21.00 6.79
C SER A 107 -12.08 20.02 7.14
N GLU A 108 -13.23 20.09 6.45
CA GLU A 108 -14.41 19.21 6.66
C GLU A 108 -14.20 17.75 6.21
N GLY A 109 -12.95 17.26 6.21
CA GLY A 109 -12.57 15.92 5.78
C GLY A 109 -12.21 14.98 6.93
N GLU A 110 -11.92 13.74 6.56
CA GLU A 110 -11.32 12.76 7.46
C GLU A 110 -9.96 13.28 7.95
N MET A 111 -9.79 13.39 9.26
CA MET A 111 -8.55 13.89 9.85
C MET A 111 -7.38 12.95 9.51
N PRO A 112 -6.22 13.47 9.08
CA PRO A 112 -5.05 12.63 8.88
C PRO A 112 -4.53 12.08 10.21
N ILE A 113 -4.03 10.85 10.20
CA ILE A 113 -3.30 10.27 11.34
C ILE A 113 -2.00 11.02 11.56
N ALA A 114 -1.33 11.37 10.45
CA ALA A 114 -0.06 12.07 10.51
C ALA A 114 0.11 13.07 9.36
N ILE A 115 0.93 14.08 9.62
CA ILE A 115 1.32 15.08 8.64
C ILE A 115 2.83 14.99 8.42
N ILE A 116 3.23 14.71 7.18
CA ILE A 116 4.62 14.63 6.77
C ILE A 116 5.05 16.00 6.26
N VAL A 117 6.15 16.53 6.79
CA VAL A 117 6.80 17.75 6.33
C VAL A 117 8.19 17.38 5.81
N GLN A 118 8.39 17.50 4.50
CA GLN A 118 9.64 17.10 3.86
C GLN A 118 10.23 18.23 3.02
N LYS A 119 11.56 18.27 2.88
CA LYS A 119 12.26 19.24 2.04
C LYS A 119 11.73 19.19 0.61
N HIS A 120 11.44 20.34 0.03
CA HIS A 120 11.15 20.43 -1.39
C HIS A 120 12.45 20.30 -2.18
N ILE A 121 12.59 19.20 -2.92
CA ILE A 121 13.73 18.99 -3.82
C ILE A 121 13.61 19.95 -5.01
N LYS A 122 14.58 20.85 -5.19
CA LYS A 122 14.61 21.79 -6.33
C LYS A 122 15.34 21.11 -7.48
N SER A 123 14.56 20.54 -8.40
CA SER A 123 15.09 19.79 -9.53
C SER A 123 14.24 20.02 -10.78
N SER A 124 14.90 20.12 -11.94
CA SER A 124 14.28 20.09 -13.26
C SER A 124 13.93 18.65 -13.70
N GLN A 125 14.54 17.64 -13.07
CA GLN A 125 14.29 16.23 -13.32
C GLN A 125 13.36 15.68 -12.25
N LYS A 126 12.06 15.95 -12.43
CA LYS A 126 10.96 15.43 -11.59
C LYS A 126 10.01 14.62 -12.45
N GLY A 127 9.53 13.50 -11.93
CA GLY A 127 8.56 12.69 -12.66
C GLY A 127 8.34 11.32 -12.03
N LYS A 128 7.63 10.46 -12.74
CA LYS A 128 7.43 9.08 -12.33
C LYS A 128 8.64 8.24 -12.69
N LEU A 129 9.08 7.41 -11.74
CA LEU A 129 10.13 6.42 -11.97
C LEU A 129 9.57 5.31 -12.87
N SER A 130 10.31 4.91 -13.91
CA SER A 130 9.93 3.77 -14.75
C SER A 130 9.93 2.46 -13.95
N ASN A 131 8.91 1.63 -14.16
CA ASN A 131 8.73 0.35 -13.47
C ASN A 131 9.85 -0.66 -13.80
N GLU A 132 10.55 -0.45 -14.90
CA GLU A 132 11.65 -1.26 -15.41
C GLU A 132 13.00 -0.93 -14.76
N SER A 133 13.14 0.25 -14.14
CA SER A 133 14.37 0.65 -13.45
C SER A 133 14.71 -0.28 -12.29
N ASP A 134 16.00 -0.46 -12.00
CA ASP A 134 16.45 -1.34 -10.91
C ASP A 134 15.95 -0.87 -9.54
N LEU A 135 15.88 0.46 -9.33
CA LEU A 135 15.30 1.04 -8.13
C LEU A 135 13.81 0.71 -8.00
N ALA A 136 13.03 0.84 -9.08
CA ALA A 136 11.62 0.45 -9.05
C ALA A 136 11.47 -1.05 -8.80
N LYS A 137 12.23 -1.92 -9.49
CA LYS A 137 12.23 -3.37 -9.24
C LYS A 137 12.55 -3.71 -7.79
N LYS A 138 13.56 -3.06 -7.19
CA LYS A 138 13.91 -3.23 -5.76
C LYS A 138 12.74 -2.86 -4.84
N ILE A 139 12.12 -1.69 -5.07
CA ILE A 139 10.96 -1.22 -4.30
C ILE A 139 9.79 -2.19 -4.44
N GLN A 140 9.45 -2.58 -5.66
CA GLN A 140 8.34 -3.48 -5.95
C GLN A 140 8.55 -4.87 -5.34
N LYS A 141 9.78 -5.37 -5.34
CA LYS A 141 10.14 -6.63 -4.69
C LYS A 141 9.91 -6.56 -3.18
N HIS A 142 10.27 -5.44 -2.54
CA HIS A 142 10.04 -5.24 -1.10
C HIS A 142 8.57 -5.12 -0.74
N PHE A 143 7.79 -4.37 -1.51
CA PHE A 143 6.35 -4.20 -1.28
C PHE A 143 5.51 -5.31 -1.89
N TYR A 144 6.13 -6.31 -2.54
CA TYR A 144 5.50 -7.42 -3.25
C TYR A 144 4.46 -6.97 -4.30
N PHE A 145 4.57 -5.74 -4.79
CA PHE A 145 3.59 -5.17 -5.71
C PHE A 145 4.10 -3.93 -6.44
N PRO A 146 3.69 -3.71 -7.71
CA PRO A 146 3.97 -2.49 -8.46
C PRO A 146 3.55 -1.20 -7.73
N GLN A 147 4.46 -0.24 -7.64
CA GLN A 147 4.23 1.05 -6.99
C GLN A 147 4.26 2.16 -8.04
N GLU A 148 3.39 3.15 -7.91
CA GLU A 148 3.56 4.42 -8.58
C GLU A 148 4.50 5.26 -7.72
N ILE A 149 5.69 5.55 -8.25
CA ILE A 149 6.80 6.18 -7.53
C ILE A 149 7.09 7.52 -8.21
N ASP A 150 6.84 8.63 -7.51
CA ASP A 150 7.29 9.95 -7.96
C ASP A 150 8.68 10.23 -7.39
N CYS A 151 9.60 10.63 -8.25
CA CYS A 151 10.98 10.93 -7.88
C CYS A 151 11.46 12.29 -8.39
N ALA A 152 12.50 12.80 -7.73
CA ALA A 152 13.25 13.98 -8.13
C ALA A 152 14.75 13.70 -8.04
N VAL A 153 15.54 14.25 -8.97
CA VAL A 153 17.01 14.09 -8.95
C VAL A 153 17.68 15.38 -8.46
N GLU A 154 18.42 15.33 -7.36
CA GLU A 154 19.20 16.47 -6.85
C GLU A 154 20.65 16.03 -6.61
N LYS A 155 21.60 16.73 -7.23
CA LYS A 155 23.05 16.45 -7.12
C LYS A 155 23.40 14.98 -7.43
N GLY A 156 22.83 14.43 -8.51
CA GLY A 156 23.06 13.06 -8.96
C GLY A 156 22.39 11.98 -8.11
N LYS A 157 21.61 12.35 -7.09
CA LYS A 157 20.87 11.42 -6.22
C LYS A 157 19.40 11.41 -6.55
N ILE A 158 18.81 10.22 -6.66
CA ILE A 158 17.37 10.03 -6.89
C ILE A 158 16.67 9.98 -5.54
N TYR A 159 15.75 10.92 -5.30
CA TYR A 159 14.90 10.96 -4.11
C TYR A 159 13.48 10.51 -4.47
N VAL A 160 12.94 9.53 -3.75
CA VAL A 160 11.52 9.17 -3.84
C VAL A 160 10.72 10.22 -3.07
N THR A 161 10.00 11.07 -3.79
CA THR A 161 9.24 12.20 -3.23
C THR A 161 7.81 11.85 -2.86
N ASN A 162 7.25 10.79 -3.45
CA ASN A 162 5.93 10.26 -3.16
C ASN A 162 5.85 8.81 -3.65
N ILE A 163 5.07 7.98 -2.97
CA ILE A 163 4.86 6.57 -3.33
C ILE A 163 3.44 6.15 -2.98
N LYS A 164 2.81 5.39 -3.87
CA LYS A 164 1.54 4.72 -3.60
C LYS A 164 1.44 3.41 -4.38
N PRO A 165 0.72 2.39 -3.89
CA PRO A 165 0.50 1.18 -4.65
C PRO A 165 -0.27 1.47 -5.94
N LEU A 166 0.07 0.77 -7.02
CA LEU A 166 -0.68 0.89 -8.28
C LEU A 166 -2.11 0.35 -8.11
N ALA A 167 -3.10 1.08 -8.63
CA ALA A 167 -4.48 0.60 -8.63
C ALA A 167 -4.71 -0.54 -9.64
N LYS A 168 -3.89 -0.60 -10.70
CA LYS A 168 -3.96 -1.61 -11.77
C LYS A 168 -2.60 -2.30 -11.89
N ILE A 169 -2.61 -3.63 -11.86
CA ILE A 169 -1.43 -4.46 -12.13
C ILE A 169 -1.12 -4.35 -13.62
N PRO A 170 0.09 -3.94 -14.04
CA PRO A 170 0.51 -4.08 -15.43
C PRO A 170 0.43 -5.56 -15.79
N LYS A 171 -0.35 -5.93 -16.81
CA LYS A 171 -0.46 -7.31 -17.26
C LYS A 171 0.94 -7.83 -17.56
N GLN A 172 1.46 -8.76 -16.74
CA GLN A 172 2.63 -9.53 -17.16
C GLN A 172 2.24 -10.25 -18.45
N LYS A 173 3.14 -10.22 -19.45
CA LYS A 173 2.96 -10.97 -20.70
C LYS A 173 2.67 -12.42 -20.32
N ALA A 174 1.40 -12.80 -20.43
CA ALA A 174 0.95 -14.14 -20.14
C ALA A 174 1.72 -15.08 -21.08
N ILE A 175 2.40 -16.07 -20.50
CA ILE A 175 2.84 -17.23 -21.26
C ILE A 175 1.58 -17.75 -21.94
N THR A 176 1.57 -17.65 -23.26
CA THR A 176 0.40 -17.91 -24.10
C THR A 176 0.22 -19.42 -24.19
N GLN A 177 -0.26 -20.05 -23.12
CA GLN A 177 -0.65 -21.45 -23.16
C GLN A 177 -2.13 -21.53 -23.54
N ASN A 178 -2.34 -22.00 -24.77
CA ASN A 178 -3.57 -22.50 -25.38
C ASN A 178 -4.88 -21.98 -24.79
N LYS A 179 -5.49 -21.06 -25.54
CA LYS A 179 -6.87 -20.59 -25.39
C LYS A 179 -7.84 -21.74 -25.69
N MET A 180 -7.85 -22.77 -24.85
CA MET A 180 -8.91 -23.78 -24.84
C MET A 180 -10.17 -23.07 -24.39
N TYR A 181 -11.20 -23.04 -25.23
CA TYR A 181 -12.51 -22.44 -24.96
C TYR A 181 -13.20 -23.19 -23.81
N ARG A 182 -12.76 -22.95 -22.57
CA ARG A 182 -13.43 -23.48 -21.38
C ARG A 182 -14.38 -22.43 -20.84
N LYS A 183 -15.56 -22.90 -20.43
CA LYS A 183 -16.59 -22.06 -19.83
C LYS A 183 -16.01 -21.37 -18.59
N ILE A 184 -15.96 -20.03 -18.65
CA ILE A 184 -15.70 -19.20 -17.47
C ILE A 184 -16.93 -19.36 -16.57
N LEU A 185 -16.70 -19.85 -15.35
CA LEU A 185 -17.74 -20.00 -14.34
C LEU A 185 -18.04 -18.66 -13.68
N VAL A 186 -16.99 -17.95 -13.29
CA VAL A 186 -17.06 -16.65 -12.63
C VAL A 186 -15.81 -15.81 -12.93
N LYS A 187 -15.92 -14.49 -12.74
CA LYS A 187 -14.83 -13.53 -12.89
C LYS A 187 -14.81 -12.55 -11.72
N GLY A 188 -13.61 -12.11 -11.34
CA GLY A 188 -13.39 -11.11 -10.29
C GLY A 188 -12.13 -10.29 -10.54
N ILE A 189 -11.61 -9.73 -9.45
CA ILE A 189 -10.47 -8.81 -9.43
C ILE A 189 -9.20 -9.59 -9.06
N PRO A 190 -8.18 -9.62 -9.94
CA PRO A 190 -6.87 -10.18 -9.63
C PRO A 190 -6.23 -9.52 -8.40
N LEU A 191 -5.84 -10.34 -7.41
CA LEU A 191 -5.04 -9.87 -6.27
C LEU A 191 -3.62 -10.43 -6.33
N ASN A 192 -3.49 -11.75 -6.45
CA ASN A 192 -2.21 -12.45 -6.61
C ASN A 192 -2.20 -13.25 -7.92
N PRO A 193 -1.16 -13.10 -8.76
CA PRO A 193 -1.09 -13.76 -10.06
C PRO A 193 -0.78 -15.27 -9.93
N GLY A 194 -1.03 -15.99 -11.01
CA GLY A 194 -0.73 -17.41 -11.18
C GLY A 194 -1.91 -18.19 -11.74
N ILE A 195 -1.64 -19.35 -12.34
CA ILE A 195 -2.66 -20.24 -12.89
C ILE A 195 -2.49 -21.59 -12.22
N ILE A 196 -3.54 -22.07 -11.56
CA ILE A 196 -3.50 -23.32 -10.78
C ILE A 196 -4.85 -24.05 -10.85
N THR A 197 -4.80 -25.37 -10.84
CA THR A 197 -5.96 -26.26 -10.76
C THR A 197 -6.08 -26.91 -9.39
N GLY A 198 -7.30 -27.02 -8.89
CA GLY A 198 -7.63 -27.74 -7.65
C GLY A 198 -9.13 -27.97 -7.49
N SER A 199 -9.48 -28.80 -6.49
CA SER A 199 -10.87 -29.00 -6.07
C SER A 199 -11.34 -27.85 -5.20
N ILE A 200 -12.59 -27.45 -5.37
CA ILE A 200 -13.20 -26.35 -4.62
C ILE A 200 -13.49 -26.79 -3.19
N ARG A 201 -13.08 -25.94 -2.25
CA ARG A 201 -13.50 -25.97 -0.85
C ARG A 201 -14.11 -24.64 -0.47
N ILE A 202 -15.42 -24.61 -0.35
CA ILE A 202 -16.18 -23.47 0.17
C ILE A 202 -16.05 -23.46 1.69
N LEU A 203 -15.52 -22.37 2.24
CA LEU A 203 -15.36 -22.18 3.69
C LEU A 203 -16.39 -21.16 4.17
N ARG A 204 -17.21 -21.57 5.14
CA ARG A 204 -18.16 -20.70 5.84
C ARG A 204 -17.89 -20.79 7.34
N ASN A 205 -17.94 -19.65 8.05
CA ASN A 205 -17.90 -19.48 9.51
C ASN A 205 -16.92 -20.40 10.29
N GLN A 206 -17.28 -21.66 10.53
CA GLN A 206 -16.57 -22.60 11.38
C GLN A 206 -15.58 -23.51 10.61
N ASP A 207 -15.67 -23.56 9.28
CA ASP A 207 -14.93 -24.53 8.45
C ASP A 207 -13.54 -24.09 8.03
N TYR A 208 -13.09 -22.89 8.40
CA TYR A 208 -11.83 -22.34 7.89
C TYR A 208 -10.59 -23.18 8.23
N TYR A 209 -10.67 -24.13 9.16
CA TYR A 209 -9.59 -25.06 9.51
C TYR A 209 -9.46 -26.28 8.60
N ARG A 210 -10.40 -26.48 7.66
CA ARG A 210 -10.52 -27.73 6.88
C ARG A 210 -9.91 -27.67 5.48
N VAL A 211 -9.37 -26.51 5.06
CA VAL A 211 -8.80 -26.39 3.72
C VAL A 211 -7.49 -27.17 3.60
N LYS A 212 -7.42 -28.04 2.60
CA LYS A 212 -6.23 -28.87 2.32
C LYS A 212 -5.32 -28.19 1.31
N SER A 213 -4.05 -28.58 1.29
CA SER A 213 -3.02 -27.91 0.46
C SER A 213 -3.25 -27.99 -1.04
N HIS A 214 -3.97 -29.01 -1.51
CA HIS A 214 -4.35 -29.18 -2.91
C HIS A 214 -5.70 -28.52 -3.30
N GLU A 215 -6.42 -27.90 -2.37
CA GLU A 215 -7.76 -27.33 -2.61
C GLU A 215 -7.70 -25.84 -2.96
N ILE A 216 -8.75 -25.35 -3.61
CA ILE A 216 -9.01 -23.92 -3.84
C ILE A 216 -9.99 -23.45 -2.77
N ALA A 217 -9.56 -22.51 -1.92
CA ALA A 217 -10.42 -21.92 -0.90
C ALA A 217 -11.39 -20.92 -1.54
N VAL A 218 -12.68 -21.15 -1.39
CA VAL A 218 -13.74 -20.21 -1.78
C VAL A 218 -14.39 -19.65 -0.52
N ILE A 219 -14.35 -18.34 -0.32
CA ILE A 219 -14.79 -17.70 0.92
C ILE A 219 -15.69 -16.50 0.66
N PRO A 220 -16.67 -16.20 1.55
CA PRO A 220 -17.52 -15.03 1.38
C PRO A 220 -16.75 -13.73 1.62
N GLN A 221 -15.91 -13.70 2.66
CA GLN A 221 -15.20 -12.50 3.07
C GLN A 221 -13.71 -12.78 3.30
N LEU A 222 -12.87 -11.96 2.66
CA LEU A 222 -11.43 -11.97 2.84
C LEU A 222 -11.07 -11.11 4.06
N ASN A 223 -10.52 -11.73 5.10
CA ASN A 223 -10.12 -11.03 6.31
C ASN A 223 -8.77 -11.56 6.86
N LYS A 224 -8.07 -10.73 7.64
CA LYS A 224 -6.72 -11.03 8.16
C LYS A 224 -6.67 -12.25 9.08
N LEU A 225 -7.74 -12.50 9.84
CA LEU A 225 -7.85 -13.66 10.74
C LEU A 225 -7.82 -15.01 9.98
N LEU A 226 -8.10 -15.00 8.68
CA LEU A 226 -8.08 -16.18 7.84
C LEU A 226 -6.73 -16.45 7.17
N TYR A 227 -5.77 -15.53 7.23
CA TYR A 227 -4.54 -15.62 6.43
C TYR A 227 -3.74 -16.90 6.69
N SER A 228 -3.53 -17.26 7.97
CA SER A 228 -2.82 -18.49 8.34
C SER A 228 -3.53 -19.77 7.89
N LYS A 229 -4.84 -19.70 7.66
CA LYS A 229 -5.68 -20.83 7.26
C LYS A 229 -5.70 -20.97 5.74
N ILE A 230 -6.04 -19.90 5.04
CA ILE A 230 -6.16 -19.89 3.57
C ILE A 230 -4.82 -19.95 2.86
N SER A 231 -3.72 -19.52 3.50
CA SER A 231 -2.36 -19.63 2.94
C SER A 231 -1.95 -21.06 2.61
N LYS A 232 -2.58 -22.06 3.25
CA LYS A 232 -2.33 -23.47 2.96
C LYS A 232 -2.92 -23.90 1.62
N ALA A 233 -3.99 -23.27 1.15
CA ALA A 233 -4.68 -23.64 -0.09
C ALA A 233 -3.80 -23.44 -1.33
N LYS A 234 -4.19 -24.03 -2.46
CA LYS A 234 -3.55 -23.79 -3.76
C LYS A 234 -3.90 -22.44 -4.35
N ALA A 235 -5.09 -21.92 -4.07
CA ALA A 235 -5.55 -20.58 -4.44
C ALA A 235 -6.70 -20.13 -3.53
N VAL A 236 -7.00 -18.83 -3.57
CA VAL A 236 -8.13 -18.21 -2.86
C VAL A 236 -9.06 -17.49 -3.84
N VAL A 237 -10.36 -17.69 -3.65
CA VAL A 237 -11.44 -17.00 -4.36
C VAL A 237 -12.35 -16.38 -3.30
N ALA A 238 -12.51 -15.07 -3.34
CA ALA A 238 -13.33 -14.35 -2.36
C ALA A 238 -14.45 -13.55 -3.02
N ASP A 239 -15.64 -13.58 -2.43
CA ASP A 239 -16.75 -12.76 -2.90
C ASP A 239 -16.51 -11.27 -2.60
N SER A 240 -16.01 -10.96 -1.41
CA SER A 240 -15.62 -9.59 -1.02
C SER A 240 -14.38 -9.08 -1.76
N GLU A 241 -14.26 -7.77 -1.96
CA GLU A 241 -13.02 -7.11 -2.37
C GLU A 241 -12.31 -6.46 -1.15
N LEU A 242 -10.98 -6.50 -1.12
CA LEU A 242 -10.20 -5.57 -0.29
C LEU A 242 -10.14 -4.23 -1.02
N THR A 243 -10.74 -3.16 -0.52
CA THR A 243 -10.74 -1.86 -1.23
C THR A 243 -9.46 -1.05 -0.97
N SER A 244 -8.82 -1.25 0.18
CA SER A 244 -7.57 -0.57 0.58
C SER A 244 -6.34 -1.19 -0.09
N SER A 245 -5.50 -0.36 -0.71
CA SER A 245 -4.23 -0.86 -1.27
C SER A 245 -3.24 -1.38 -0.21
N TYR A 246 -3.42 -1.01 1.06
CA TYR A 246 -2.59 -1.52 2.15
C TYR A 246 -3.01 -2.94 2.46
N ASP A 247 -4.30 -3.19 2.62
CA ASP A 247 -4.83 -4.52 2.90
C ASP A 247 -4.47 -5.47 1.74
N LYS A 248 -4.52 -4.98 0.49
CA LYS A 248 -4.00 -5.71 -0.68
C LYS A 248 -2.50 -6.02 -0.55
N MET A 249 -1.68 -5.07 -0.09
CA MET A 249 -0.24 -5.26 0.14
C MET A 249 0.05 -6.20 1.31
N GLU A 250 -0.64 -6.05 2.44
CA GLU A 250 -0.48 -6.89 3.62
C GLU A 250 -0.95 -8.31 3.35
N PHE A 251 -2.05 -8.49 2.61
CA PHE A 251 -2.45 -9.78 2.08
C PHE A 251 -1.32 -10.44 1.28
N ARG A 252 -0.73 -9.72 0.33
CA ARG A 252 0.38 -10.21 -0.51
C ARG A 252 1.64 -10.59 0.26
N LYS A 253 2.00 -9.81 1.30
CA LYS A 253 3.15 -10.12 2.17
C LYS A 253 2.97 -11.49 2.85
N ASN A 254 1.74 -11.82 3.26
CA ASN A 254 1.43 -13.03 4.02
C ASN A 254 0.99 -14.22 3.15
N ILE A 255 0.36 -13.97 2.00
CA ILE A 255 -0.27 -14.97 1.14
C ILE A 255 0.37 -14.93 -0.24
N LYS A 256 1.04 -16.02 -0.61
CA LYS A 256 1.83 -16.14 -1.86
C LYS A 256 1.20 -17.08 -2.90
N ILE A 257 -0.10 -17.30 -2.80
CA ILE A 257 -0.87 -18.17 -3.71
C ILE A 257 -1.80 -17.34 -4.60
N PRO A 258 -2.17 -17.81 -5.81
CA PRO A 258 -3.11 -17.13 -6.70
C PRO A 258 -4.38 -16.76 -5.96
N THR A 259 -4.83 -15.50 -6.13
CA THR A 259 -5.98 -14.99 -5.39
C THR A 259 -6.82 -14.08 -6.26
N ILE A 260 -8.12 -14.35 -6.30
CA ILE A 260 -9.14 -13.53 -6.96
C ILE A 260 -10.13 -13.08 -5.89
N MET A 261 -10.45 -11.79 -5.86
CA MET A 261 -11.39 -11.18 -4.91
C MET A 261 -12.50 -10.44 -5.66
N GLY A 262 -13.55 -9.98 -4.97
CA GLY A 262 -14.64 -9.25 -5.61
C GLY A 262 -15.41 -10.11 -6.63
N VAL A 263 -15.47 -11.42 -6.42
CA VAL A 263 -16.19 -12.33 -7.32
C VAL A 263 -17.67 -12.30 -6.96
N LYS A 264 -18.53 -11.98 -7.92
CA LYS A 264 -19.96 -11.89 -7.63
C LYS A 264 -20.56 -13.28 -7.35
N ASN A 265 -20.85 -13.56 -6.08
CA ASN A 265 -21.52 -14.78 -5.59
C ASN A 265 -20.77 -16.11 -5.89
N ALA A 266 -19.43 -16.15 -5.84
CA ALA A 266 -18.67 -17.39 -6.00
C ALA A 266 -19.10 -18.47 -5.01
N VAL A 267 -19.41 -18.11 -3.76
CA VAL A 267 -19.87 -19.05 -2.71
C VAL A 267 -21.22 -19.71 -3.04
N LYS A 268 -21.99 -19.15 -3.98
CA LYS A 268 -23.27 -19.69 -4.45
C LYS A 268 -23.18 -20.38 -5.81
N ILE A 269 -22.32 -19.87 -6.69
CA ILE A 269 -22.18 -20.37 -8.08
C ILE A 269 -21.30 -21.61 -8.13
N LEU A 270 -20.29 -21.67 -7.26
CA LEU A 270 -19.35 -22.78 -7.20
C LEU A 270 -19.84 -23.85 -6.22
N GLU A 271 -19.37 -25.08 -6.43
CA GLU A 271 -19.79 -26.25 -5.64
C GLU A 271 -18.55 -26.95 -5.06
N ASN A 272 -18.68 -27.46 -3.83
CA ASN A 272 -17.62 -28.21 -3.16
C ASN A 272 -17.22 -29.46 -3.97
N GLY A 273 -15.92 -29.74 -4.02
CA GLY A 273 -15.37 -30.92 -4.70
C GLY A 273 -15.12 -30.73 -6.20
N ASN A 274 -15.85 -29.82 -6.86
CA ASN A 274 -15.67 -29.58 -8.30
C ASN A 274 -14.25 -29.09 -8.61
N ILE A 275 -13.66 -29.62 -9.69
CA ILE A 275 -12.35 -29.20 -10.16
C ILE A 275 -12.49 -27.95 -11.01
N VAL A 276 -11.70 -26.93 -10.67
CA VAL A 276 -11.61 -25.69 -11.45
C VAL A 276 -10.18 -25.26 -11.65
N THR A 277 -10.00 -24.37 -12.63
CA THR A 277 -8.74 -23.66 -12.83
C THR A 277 -8.91 -22.20 -12.47
N VAL A 278 -8.09 -21.72 -11.55
CA VAL A 278 -8.02 -20.31 -11.15
C VAL A 278 -6.93 -19.65 -11.95
N ASN A 279 -7.31 -18.68 -12.79
CA ASN A 279 -6.40 -17.76 -13.46
C ASN A 279 -6.38 -16.43 -12.69
N GLY A 280 -5.49 -16.36 -11.70
CA GLY A 280 -5.25 -15.17 -10.88
C GLY A 280 -4.61 -14.01 -11.65
N ILE A 281 -4.18 -14.21 -12.90
CA ILE A 281 -3.66 -13.13 -13.76
C ILE A 281 -4.82 -12.32 -14.36
N ASN A 282 -5.82 -13.01 -14.91
CA ASN A 282 -6.98 -12.38 -15.56
C ASN A 282 -8.21 -12.26 -14.65
N GLY A 283 -8.17 -12.87 -13.46
CA GLY A 283 -9.27 -12.87 -12.51
C GLY A 283 -10.38 -13.82 -12.93
N GLU A 284 -10.05 -14.88 -13.67
CA GLU A 284 -11.00 -15.78 -14.31
C GLU A 284 -10.95 -17.17 -13.66
N ILE A 285 -12.10 -17.82 -13.52
CA ILE A 285 -12.22 -19.18 -13.02
C ILE A 285 -12.91 -20.03 -14.09
N TYR A 286 -12.22 -21.07 -14.56
CA TYR A 286 -12.73 -21.97 -15.59
C TYR A 286 -13.17 -23.31 -14.99
N GLN A 287 -14.16 -23.92 -15.63
CA GLN A 287 -14.54 -25.31 -15.35
C GLN A 287 -13.42 -26.28 -15.75
N GLY A 288 -13.12 -27.26 -14.89
CA GLY A 288 -12.13 -28.31 -15.13
C GLY A 288 -10.67 -27.91 -14.88
N GLY A 289 -9.77 -28.89 -14.98
CA GLY A 289 -8.34 -28.74 -14.73
C GLY A 289 -7.50 -28.47 -15.98
N LEU A 290 -6.58 -27.50 -15.93
CA LEU A 290 -5.75 -27.05 -17.06
C LEU A 290 -4.39 -27.78 -17.13
N LEU A 291 -4.17 -28.72 -16.21
CA LEU A 291 -3.02 -29.62 -16.11
C LEU A 291 -3.52 -31.02 -15.81
#